data_AF-A0A317DHW4-F1
#
_entry.id   AF-A0A317DHW4-F1
#
_cell.length_a   1.000
_cell.length_b   1.000
_cell.length_c   1.000
_cell.angle_alpha   90.00
_cell.angle_beta   90.00
_cell.angle_gamma   90.00
#
_symmetry.space_group_name_H-M   'P 1'
#
loop_
_entity.id
_entity.type
_entity.pdbx_description
1 polymer ?
#
loop_
_entity_poly.entity_id
_entity_poly.type
_entity_poly.pdbx_seq_one_letter_code
_entity_poly.pdbx_strand_id
1 'polypeptide(L)'
;PAHAGLPAVVDGRLNLADFAERTGVPLPAGPYETVGGFVMAALGRLPVAGDEVPVTPGPDEPAAPDPDGPPGGWLLRVLALDGRRVSRLAVSAARLPEQRREVTAPAVPAESRPAGPS
;
A
#
# COMPACT_ATOMS: atom_id res chain seq x y z
N PRO A 1 5.00 -20.57 2.66
CA PRO A 1 4.34 -19.71 3.68
C PRO A 1 3.05 -19.14 3.10
N ALA A 2 1.95 -19.16 3.84
CA ALA A 2 0.70 -18.58 3.37
C ALA A 2 0.88 -17.05 3.29
N HIS A 3 0.97 -16.51 2.07
CA HIS A 3 0.83 -15.07 1.81
C HIS A 3 -0.59 -14.70 2.22
N ALA A 4 -0.79 -14.38 3.51
CA ALA A 4 -2.09 -14.06 4.06
C ALA A 4 -2.53 -12.74 3.42
N GLY A 5 -3.33 -12.88 2.36
CA GLY A 5 -3.84 -11.78 1.59
C GLY A 5 -4.56 -10.78 2.48
N LEU A 6 -4.23 -9.51 2.29
CA LEU A 6 -5.06 -8.31 2.37
C LEU A 6 -4.14 -7.10 2.60
N PRO A 7 -4.68 -5.88 2.43
CA PRO A 7 -4.06 -4.73 3.03
C PRO A 7 -3.85 -4.93 4.54
N ALA A 8 -2.59 -5.04 4.93
CA ALA A 8 -2.18 -5.22 6.31
C ALA A 8 -1.92 -3.86 6.95
N VAL A 9 -2.49 -3.64 8.14
CA VAL A 9 -2.12 -2.48 8.96
C VAL A 9 -0.95 -2.87 9.86
N VAL A 10 0.15 -2.15 9.73
CA VAL A 10 1.39 -2.41 10.48
C VAL A 10 1.81 -1.20 11.30
N ASP A 11 2.67 -1.46 12.28
CA ASP A 11 3.33 -0.43 13.05
C ASP A 11 4.49 0.19 12.24
N GLY A 12 4.55 1.52 12.19
CA GLY A 12 5.59 2.24 11.45
C GLY A 12 6.98 2.17 12.09
N ARG A 13 7.09 1.64 13.31
CA ARG A 13 8.34 1.46 14.05
C ARG A 13 8.97 0.10 13.81
N LEU A 14 8.32 -0.80 13.06
CA LEU A 14 8.94 -2.06 12.65
C LEU A 14 10.21 -1.77 11.87
N ASN A 15 11.24 -2.57 12.12
CA ASN A 15 12.41 -2.59 11.27
C ASN A 15 12.07 -3.25 9.91
N LEU A 16 12.94 -3.07 8.92
CA LEU A 16 12.67 -3.57 7.56
C LEU A 16 12.53 -5.10 7.49
N ALA A 17 13.32 -5.84 8.27
CA ALA A 17 13.29 -7.30 8.30
C ALA A 17 11.99 -7.83 8.92
N ASP A 18 11.59 -7.32 10.09
CA ASP A 18 10.32 -7.65 10.74
C ASP A 18 9.12 -7.29 9.87
N PHE A 19 9.20 -6.16 9.15
CA PHE A 19 8.15 -5.78 8.20
C PHE A 19 8.05 -6.78 7.04
N ALA A 20 9.17 -7.16 6.44
CA ALA A 20 9.21 -8.14 5.35
C ALA A 20 8.69 -9.51 5.82
N GLU A 21 9.14 -10.00 6.98
CA GLU A 21 8.67 -11.26 7.58
C GLU A 21 7.15 -11.24 7.84
N ARG A 22 6.60 -10.12 8.30
CA ARG A 22 5.17 -10.01 8.64
C ARG A 22 4.26 -9.80 7.44
N THR A 23 4.75 -9.11 6.41
CA THR A 23 3.91 -8.67 5.27
C THR A 23 4.24 -9.35 3.96
N GLY A 24 5.40 -10.00 3.87
CA GLY A 24 5.97 -10.49 2.62
C GLY A 24 6.49 -9.37 1.70
N VAL A 25 6.56 -8.11 2.19
CA VAL A 25 6.94 -6.96 1.36
C VAL A 25 8.38 -6.53 1.71
N PRO A 26 9.37 -6.81 0.83
CA PRO A 26 10.70 -6.26 1.00
C PRO A 26 10.69 -4.75 0.70
N LEU A 27 11.35 -3.97 1.56
CA LEU A 27 11.59 -2.54 1.34
C LEU A 27 13.06 -2.35 0.93
N PRO A 28 13.38 -1.39 0.05
CA PRO A 28 14.75 -1.09 -0.31
C PRO A 28 15.60 -0.74 0.90
N ALA A 29 16.91 -0.98 0.83
CA ALA A 29 17.84 -0.48 1.84
C ALA A 29 18.10 1.04 1.67
N GLY A 30 18.47 1.72 2.76
CA GLY A 30 18.81 3.14 2.71
C GLY A 30 19.18 3.73 4.08
N PRO A 31 19.21 5.07 4.23
CA PRO A 31 19.54 5.75 5.48
C PRO A 31 18.38 5.71 6.50
N TYR A 32 17.73 4.56 6.61
CA TYR A 32 16.58 4.30 7.45
C TYR A 32 16.60 2.84 7.90
N GLU A 33 16.14 2.60 9.11
CA GLU A 33 16.10 1.25 9.69
C GLU A 33 14.66 0.74 9.87
N THR A 34 13.67 1.64 9.75
CA THR A 34 12.25 1.36 10.02
C THR A 34 11.40 1.70 8.82
N VAL A 35 10.20 1.10 8.75
CA VAL A 35 9.21 1.38 7.70
C VAL A 35 8.81 2.86 7.69
N GLY A 36 8.62 3.46 8.87
CA GLY A 36 8.35 4.90 8.99
C GLY A 36 9.53 5.75 8.52
N GLY A 37 10.76 5.29 8.77
CA GLY A 37 11.97 5.90 8.24
C GLY A 37 12.02 5.88 6.71
N PHE A 38 11.69 4.73 6.10
CA PHE A 38 11.56 4.60 4.64
C PHE A 38 10.56 5.61 4.07
N VAL A 39 9.36 5.72 4.66
CA VAL A 39 8.32 6.66 4.19
C VAL A 39 8.78 8.11 4.30
N MET A 40 9.44 8.48 5.40
CA MET A 40 10.01 9.83 5.55
C MET A 40 11.09 10.11 4.49
N ALA A 41 11.99 9.15 4.25
CA ALA A 41 13.05 9.28 3.26
C ALA A 41 12.48 9.37 1.84
N ALA A 42 11.47 8.57 1.50
CA ALA A 42 10.83 8.56 0.20
C ALA A 42 10.06 9.87 -0.08
N LEU A 43 9.40 10.44 0.91
CA LEU A 43 8.67 11.70 0.76
C LEU A 43 9.57 12.95 0.82
N GLY A 44 10.75 12.85 1.46
CA GLY A 44 11.66 13.98 1.66
C GLY A 44 11.11 15.10 2.56
N ARG A 45 9.99 14.83 3.25
CA ARG A 45 9.32 15.76 4.16
C ARG A 45 8.66 15.01 5.32
N LEU A 46 8.17 15.75 6.31
CA LEU A 46 7.33 15.15 7.35
C LEU A 46 6.03 14.60 6.70
N PRO A 47 5.71 13.30 6.90
CA PRO A 47 4.49 12.72 6.35
C PRO A 47 3.25 13.23 7.07
N VAL A 48 2.11 13.16 6.40
CA VAL A 48 0.79 13.37 6.97
C VAL A 48 -0.09 12.15 6.73
N ALA A 49 -1.14 11.99 7.54
CA ALA A 49 -2.12 10.93 7.32
C ALA A 49 -2.75 11.06 5.93
N GLY A 50 -2.80 9.96 5.20
CA GLY A 50 -3.25 9.91 3.81
C GLY A 50 -2.14 9.95 2.78
N ASP A 51 -0.88 10.30 3.14
CA ASP A 51 0.24 10.20 2.22
C ASP A 51 0.46 8.75 1.78
N GLU A 52 0.83 8.57 0.50
CA GLU A 52 1.03 7.28 -0.13
C GLU A 52 2.42 7.20 -0.76
N VAL A 53 3.11 6.09 -0.55
CA VAL A 53 4.46 5.82 -1.06
C VAL A 53 4.45 4.49 -1.81
N PRO A 54 4.72 4.48 -3.12
CA PRO A 54 4.88 3.23 -3.87
C PRO A 54 6.20 2.55 -3.48
N VAL A 55 6.15 1.22 -3.42
CA VAL A 55 7.29 0.35 -3.18
C VAL A 55 7.48 -0.48 -4.44
N THR A 56 8.52 -0.13 -5.19
CA THR A 56 9.06 -0.96 -6.27
C THR A 56 10.27 -1.71 -5.74
N PRO A 57 10.40 -3.02 -5.99
CA PRO A 57 11.64 -3.73 -5.71
C PRO A 57 12.78 -3.01 -6.46
N GLY A 58 13.87 -2.72 -5.74
CA GLY A 58 15.04 -2.08 -6.33
C GLY A 58 15.78 -3.04 -7.28
N PRO A 59 16.43 -2.54 -8.34
CA PRO A 59 17.17 -3.38 -9.29
C PRO A 59 18.46 -3.97 -8.68
N ASP A 60 18.97 -3.40 -7.60
CA ASP A 60 20.29 -3.71 -7.01
C ASP A 60 20.28 -4.83 -5.96
N GLU A 61 19.12 -5.41 -5.63
CA GLU A 61 19.03 -6.51 -4.67
C GLU A 61 18.59 -7.80 -5.38
N PRO A 62 19.38 -8.90 -5.33
CA PRO A 62 18.97 -10.20 -5.86
C PRO A 62 17.96 -10.90 -4.94
N ALA A 63 17.22 -10.14 -4.12
CA ALA A 63 16.00 -10.64 -3.51
C ALA A 63 15.08 -10.98 -4.67
N ALA A 64 15.09 -12.26 -5.07
CA ALA A 64 14.24 -12.76 -6.14
C ALA A 64 12.86 -12.15 -5.93
N PRO A 65 12.35 -11.37 -6.89
CA PRO A 65 11.05 -10.74 -6.74
C PRO A 65 10.11 -11.85 -6.29
N ASP A 66 9.41 -11.61 -5.17
CA ASP A 66 8.51 -12.62 -4.65
C ASP A 66 7.62 -13.06 -5.82
N PRO A 67 7.70 -14.32 -6.27
CA PRO A 67 7.04 -14.75 -7.51
C PRO A 67 5.52 -14.66 -7.38
N ASP A 68 5.01 -14.57 -6.15
CA ASP A 68 3.61 -14.34 -5.80
C ASP A 68 3.28 -12.86 -5.53
N GLY A 69 4.27 -11.96 -5.65
CA GLY A 69 4.10 -10.52 -5.47
C GLY A 69 3.24 -9.90 -6.59
N PRO A 70 2.51 -8.80 -6.31
CA PRO A 70 1.74 -8.09 -7.32
C PRO A 70 2.68 -7.52 -8.40
N PRO A 71 2.33 -7.68 -9.70
CA PRO A 71 3.18 -7.19 -10.80
C PRO A 71 3.35 -5.66 -10.82
N GLY A 72 2.49 -4.92 -10.09
CA GLY A 72 2.56 -3.47 -9.94
C GLY A 72 3.35 -2.98 -8.72
N GLY A 73 3.88 -3.89 -7.89
CA GLY A 73 4.52 -3.54 -6.62
C GLY A 73 3.50 -3.24 -5.51
N TRP A 74 3.97 -2.60 -4.44
CA TRP A 74 3.18 -2.33 -3.24
C TRP A 74 2.97 -0.84 -3.02
N LEU A 75 1.99 -0.49 -2.21
CA LEU A 75 1.68 0.88 -1.79
C LEU A 75 1.58 0.94 -0.27
N LEU A 76 2.38 1.80 0.33
CA LEU A 76 2.31 2.14 1.74
C LEU A 76 1.52 3.43 1.93
N ARG A 77 0.45 3.38 2.71
CA ARG A 77 -0.35 4.54 3.07
C ARG A 77 -0.17 4.88 4.54
N VAL A 78 0.15 6.13 4.84
CA VAL A 78 0.24 6.63 6.21
C VAL A 78 -1.16 6.74 6.80
N LEU A 79 -1.42 6.04 7.89
CA LEU A 79 -2.69 6.13 8.62
C LEU A 79 -2.59 7.05 9.84
N ALA A 80 -1.45 7.04 10.52
CA ALA A 80 -1.22 7.85 11.70
C ALA A 80 0.26 8.19 11.92
N LEU A 81 0.48 9.30 12.60
CA LEU A 81 1.78 9.69 13.16
C LEU A 81 1.68 9.75 14.69
N ASP A 82 2.79 9.45 15.35
CA ASP A 82 3.07 9.73 16.75
C ASP A 82 4.17 10.82 16.80
N GLY A 83 3.76 12.07 17.09
CA GLY A 83 4.63 13.23 16.96
C GLY A 83 5.17 13.39 15.54
N ARG A 84 6.49 13.19 15.37
CA ARG A 84 7.18 13.28 14.06
C ARG A 84 7.48 11.90 13.43
N ARG A 85 6.93 10.83 13.99
CA ARG A 85 7.20 9.46 13.55
C ARG A 85 5.93 8.86 12.98
N VAL A 86 6.03 8.15 11.86
CA VAL A 86 4.91 7.35 11.37
C VAL A 86 4.65 6.21 12.36
N SER A 87 3.44 6.11 12.88
CA SER A 87 3.07 5.09 13.88
C SER A 87 2.25 3.96 13.27
N ARG A 88 1.47 4.24 12.22
CA ARG A 88 0.62 3.24 11.57
C ARG A 88 0.59 3.41 10.06
N LEU A 89 0.77 2.31 9.35
CA LEU A 89 0.67 2.25 7.89
C LEU A 89 -0.28 1.16 7.44
N ALA A 90 -0.97 1.40 6.33
CA ALA A 90 -1.62 0.36 5.55
C ALA A 90 -0.69 -0.05 4.41
N VAL A 91 -0.51 -1.34 4.22
CA VAL A 91 0.13 -1.94 3.04
C VAL A 91 -0.97 -2.33 2.08
N SER A 92 -0.78 -2.18 0.77
CA SER A 92 -1.73 -2.68 -0.24
C SER A 92 -0.99 -2.97 -1.55
N ALA A 93 -1.56 -3.80 -2.42
CA ALA A 93 -1.01 -3.97 -3.77
C ALA A 93 -1.18 -2.66 -4.54
N ALA A 94 -0.11 -2.16 -5.16
CA ALA A 94 -0.20 -1.01 -6.04
C ALA A 94 -1.00 -1.43 -7.29
N ARG A 95 -2.16 -0.80 -7.48
CA ARG A 95 -2.94 -0.98 -8.70
C ARG A 95 -2.19 -0.24 -9.81
N LEU A 96 -1.56 -0.98 -10.74
CA LEU A 96 -1.01 -0.40 -11.97
C LEU A 96 -2.09 0.44 -12.68
N PRO A 97 -1.74 1.62 -13.25
CA PRO A 97 -2.70 2.52 -13.90
C PRO A 97 -3.41 1.94 -15.14
N GLU A 98 -3.14 0.70 -15.55
CA GLU A 98 -3.89 0.04 -16.64
C GLU A 98 -5.35 -0.25 -16.27
N GLN A 99 -5.67 -0.42 -14.98
CA GLN A 99 -7.06 -0.63 -14.52
C GLN A 99 -7.93 0.64 -14.52
N ARG A 100 -7.37 1.81 -14.83
CA ARG A 100 -8.16 3.04 -15.01
C ARG A 100 -8.93 3.06 -16.34
N ARG A 101 -8.64 2.17 -17.29
CA ARG A 101 -9.39 2.13 -18.57
C ARG A 101 -10.59 1.20 -18.60
N GLU A 102 -10.85 0.42 -17.56
CA GLU A 102 -12.06 -0.39 -17.45
C GLU A 102 -12.77 -0.19 -16.10
N VAL A 103 -12.97 1.08 -15.72
CA VAL A 103 -14.14 1.43 -14.91
C VAL A 103 -15.21 1.86 -15.91
N THR A 104 -15.91 0.86 -16.48
CA THR A 104 -17.28 1.17 -16.90
C THR A 104 -17.98 1.64 -15.63
N ALA A 105 -18.49 2.86 -15.68
CA ALA A 105 -19.23 3.44 -14.58
C ALA A 105 -20.28 2.41 -14.10
N PRO A 106 -20.49 2.21 -12.79
CA PRO A 106 -21.74 1.65 -12.35
C PRO A 106 -22.82 2.69 -12.67
N ALA A 107 -23.42 2.56 -13.85
CA ALA A 107 -24.75 3.09 -14.09
C ALA A 107 -25.65 2.41 -13.04
N VAL A 108 -26.02 3.19 -12.03
CA VAL A 108 -26.90 2.80 -10.94
C VAL A 108 -28.14 2.07 -11.49
N PRO A 109 -28.53 0.92 -10.94
CA PRO A 109 -29.84 0.36 -11.20
C PRO A 109 -30.85 1.14 -10.33
N ALA A 110 -31.58 2.07 -10.94
CA ALA A 110 -32.77 2.64 -10.32
C ALA A 110 -34.00 1.88 -10.85
N GLU A 111 -34.27 0.72 -10.25
CA GLU A 111 -35.59 0.11 -10.31
C GLU A 111 -36.35 0.43 -9.01
N SER A 112 -37.53 1.07 -9.16
CA SER A 112 -38.74 1.01 -8.31
C SER A 112 -39.58 2.27 -8.58
N ARG A 113 -40.90 2.30 -8.79
CA ARG A 113 -42.01 1.33 -8.89
C ARG A 113 -43.25 2.12 -9.44
N PRO A 114 -44.50 1.60 -9.52
CA PRO A 114 -45.51 2.01 -10.51
C PRO A 114 -46.46 3.13 -10.02
N ALA A 115 -47.11 3.80 -10.97
CA ALA A 115 -48.37 4.53 -10.81
C ALA A 115 -49.14 4.26 -12.11
N GLY A 116 -50.27 3.55 -12.13
CA GLY A 116 -51.56 3.94 -11.57
C GLY A 116 -52.42 4.51 -12.72
N PRO A 117 -53.69 4.07 -12.91
CA PRO A 117 -54.41 4.23 -14.17
C PRO A 117 -55.16 5.57 -14.29
N SER A 118 -55.43 6.01 -15.52
CA SER A 118 -56.59 6.84 -15.92
C SER A 118 -56.81 6.75 -17.42
#